data_AF-A0A8T7EZQ8-F1
#
_entry.id   AF-A0A8T7EZQ8-F1
#
_cell.length_a   1.000
_cell.length_b   1.000
_cell.length_c   1.000
_cell.angle_alpha   90.00
_cell.angle_beta   90.00
_cell.angle_gamma   90.00
#
_symmetry.space_group_name_H-M   'P 1'
#
loop_
_entity.id
_entity.type
_entity.pdbx_description
1 polymer ?
#
loop_
_entity_poly.entity_id
_entity_poly.type
_entity_poly.pdbx_seq_one_letter_code
_entity_poly.pdbx_strand_id
1 'polypeptide(L)'
;MSATFDKLMKMLEEKGSLANTDIEAVTKELGEMTPQEMIDLSAAQIKKQPRTEITMEQYLAATKVLDTAAEGSPEYEAALKIVETYEKA
;
A
#
# COMPACT_ATOMS: atom_id res chain seq x y z
N MET A 1 -17.44 -18.15 6.79
CA MET A 1 -17.19 -16.73 7.06
C MET A 1 -17.36 -16.50 8.53
N SER A 2 -16.25 -16.21 9.20
CA SER A 2 -16.20 -15.77 10.59
C SER A 2 -16.62 -14.30 10.68
N ALA A 3 -17.27 -13.94 11.79
CA ALA A 3 -17.63 -12.55 12.06
C ALA A 3 -16.39 -11.64 12.10
N THR A 4 -15.24 -12.19 12.52
CA THR A 4 -13.93 -11.54 12.52
C THR A 4 -13.50 -11.13 11.12
N PHE A 5 -13.62 -12.03 10.13
CA PHE A 5 -13.26 -11.77 8.75
C PHE A 5 -14.17 -10.70 8.12
N ASP A 6 -15.49 -10.79 8.32
CA ASP A 6 -16.43 -9.81 7.77
C ASP A 6 -16.19 -8.40 8.32
N LYS A 7 -15.90 -8.28 9.62
CA LYS A 7 -15.59 -6.98 10.25
C LYS A 7 -14.28 -6.41 9.71
N LEU A 8 -13.24 -7.23 9.57
CA LEU A 8 -11.96 -6.78 9.02
C LEU A 8 -12.06 -6.42 7.54
N MET A 9 -12.75 -7.21 6.71
CA MET A 9 -13.00 -6.87 5.31
C MET A 9 -13.74 -5.53 5.18
N LYS A 10 -14.73 -5.28 6.03
CA LYS A 10 -15.43 -4.00 6.05
C LYS A 10 -14.51 -2.84 6.45
N MET A 11 -13.67 -3.03 7.47
CA MET A 11 -12.67 -2.04 7.87
C MET A 11 -11.62 -1.80 6.76
N LEU A 12 -11.23 -2.83 6.01
CA LEU A 12 -10.36 -2.73 4.85
C LEU A 12 -11.02 -1.92 3.73
N GLU A 13 -12.31 -2.13 3.49
CA GLU A 13 -13.07 -1.37 2.49
C GLU A 13 -13.22 0.11 2.87
N GLU A 14 -13.48 0.40 4.15
CA GLU A 14 -13.66 1.76 4.67
C GLU A 14 -12.34 2.55 4.78
N LYS A 15 -11.29 1.93 5.35
CA LYS A 15 -10.01 2.60 5.61
C LYS A 15 -9.02 2.50 4.43
N GLY A 16 -9.21 1.53 3.54
CA GLY A 16 -8.26 1.23 2.45
C GLY A 16 -6.98 0.52 2.90
N SER A 17 -6.66 0.54 4.19
CA SER A 17 -5.58 -0.23 4.81
C SER A 17 -5.99 -0.73 6.20
N LEU A 18 -5.44 -1.88 6.57
CA LEU A 18 -5.58 -2.45 7.91
C LEU A 18 -4.18 -2.51 8.53
N ALA A 19 -4.03 -2.01 9.76
CA ALA A 19 -2.83 -2.24 10.54
C ALA A 19 -2.90 -3.59 11.25
N ASN A 20 -1.75 -4.20 11.54
CA ASN A 20 -1.70 -5.45 12.32
C ASN A 20 -2.40 -5.29 13.70
N THR A 21 -2.37 -4.10 14.28
CA THR A 21 -3.07 -3.77 15.53
C THR A 21 -4.58 -3.81 15.40
N ASP A 22 -5.15 -3.40 14.25
CA ASP A 22 -6.60 -3.53 14.01
C ASP A 22 -6.99 -5.01 13.89
N ILE A 23 -6.16 -5.81 13.19
CA ILE A 23 -6.37 -7.26 13.01
C ILE A 23 -6.34 -7.98 14.37
N GLU A 24 -5.36 -7.67 15.22
CA GLU A 24 -5.24 -8.21 16.57
C GLU A 24 -6.40 -7.80 17.48
N ALA A 25 -6.87 -6.54 17.37
CA ALA A 25 -7.99 -6.06 18.18
C ALA A 25 -9.28 -6.81 17.82
N VAL A 26 -9.55 -7.00 16.53
CA VAL A 26 -10.76 -7.70 16.06
C VAL A 26 -10.68 -9.20 16.35
N THR A 27 -9.52 -9.84 16.19
CA THR A 27 -9.33 -11.27 16.56
C THR A 27 -9.48 -11.51 18.06
N LYS A 28 -9.07 -10.57 18.91
CA LYS A 28 -9.34 -10.65 20.37
C LYS A 28 -10.82 -10.49 20.72
N GLU A 29 -11.56 -9.68 19.97
CA GLU A 29 -12.99 -9.40 20.22
C GLU A 29 -13.90 -10.54 19.72
N LEU A 30 -13.63 -11.07 18.52
CA LEU A 30 -14.53 -11.99 17.81
C LEU A 30 -13.99 -13.42 17.68
N GLY A 31 -12.75 -13.66 18.08
CA GLY A 31 -12.07 -14.95 17.99
C GLY A 31 -11.19 -15.09 16.75
N GLU A 32 -10.33 -16.11 16.76
CA GLU A 32 -9.41 -16.40 15.66
C GLU A 32 -10.17 -16.76 14.39
N MET A 33 -9.68 -16.25 13.26
CA MET A 33 -10.18 -16.62 11.93
C MET A 33 -9.47 -17.87 11.42
N THR A 34 -10.05 -18.53 10.43
CA THR A 34 -9.39 -19.68 9.80
C THR A 34 -8.17 -19.24 9.00
N PRO A 35 -7.16 -20.12 8.78
CA PRO A 35 -6.00 -19.78 7.95
C PRO A 35 -6.38 -19.34 6.54
N GLN A 36 -7.47 -19.88 5.99
CA GLN A 36 -7.99 -19.51 4.67
C GLN A 36 -8.49 -18.05 4.66
N GLU A 37 -9.24 -17.65 5.69
CA GLU A 37 -9.73 -16.28 5.84
C GLU A 37 -8.59 -15.28 6.06
N MET A 38 -7.53 -15.69 6.76
CA MET A 38 -6.32 -14.87 6.90
C MET A 38 -5.62 -14.65 5.55
N ILE A 39 -5.52 -15.70 4.71
CA ILE A 39 -4.99 -15.59 3.35
C ILE A 39 -5.85 -14.65 2.50
N ASP A 40 -7.17 -14.81 2.55
CA ASP A 40 -8.11 -13.97 1.79
C ASP A 40 -8.03 -12.49 2.22
N LEU A 41 -7.86 -12.23 3.52
CA LEU A 41 -7.67 -10.88 4.07
C LEU A 41 -6.36 -10.26 3.59
N SER A 42 -5.26 -11.01 3.64
CA SER A 42 -3.96 -10.55 3.14
C SER A 42 -4.00 -10.30 1.62
N ALA A 43 -4.68 -11.15 0.85
CA ALA A 43 -4.88 -10.93 -0.58
C ALA A 43 -5.70 -9.65 -0.85
N ALA A 44 -6.75 -9.42 -0.05
CA ALA A 44 -7.55 -8.20 -0.14
C ALA A 44 -6.73 -6.95 0.23
N GLN A 45 -5.89 -7.01 1.26
CA GLN A 45 -4.93 -5.95 1.61
C GLN A 45 -3.99 -5.64 0.46
N ILE A 46 -3.37 -6.65 -0.15
CA ILE A 46 -2.44 -6.46 -1.28
C ILE A 46 -3.16 -5.84 -2.48
N LYS A 47 -4.41 -6.26 -2.75
CA LYS A 47 -5.21 -5.72 -3.85
C LYS A 47 -5.63 -4.25 -3.62
N LYS A 48 -5.86 -3.87 -2.36
CA LYS A 48 -6.24 -2.51 -1.95
C LYS A 48 -5.04 -1.58 -1.77
N GLN A 49 -3.85 -2.12 -1.50
CA GLN A 49 -2.64 -1.32 -1.51
C GLN A 49 -2.50 -0.69 -2.90
N PRO A 50 -2.37 0.64 -2.99
CA PRO A 50 -2.04 1.25 -4.25
C PRO A 50 -0.70 0.66 -4.67
N ARG A 51 -0.70 -0.15 -5.73
CA ARG A 51 0.51 -0.38 -6.50
C ARG A 51 0.91 0.99 -7.03
N THR A 52 1.80 1.66 -6.31
CA THR A 52 2.64 2.70 -6.89
C THR A 52 3.64 2.00 -7.81
N GLU A 53 3.14 1.29 -8.82
CA GLU A 53 3.93 0.87 -9.96
C GLU A 53 4.18 2.15 -10.75
N ILE A 54 5.30 2.81 -10.42
CA ILE A 54 5.85 3.85 -11.27
C ILE A 54 6.10 3.19 -12.63
N THR A 55 5.55 3.75 -13.70
CA THR A 55 5.82 3.22 -15.03
C THR A 55 7.22 3.65 -15.48
N MET A 56 7.83 2.90 -16.39
CA MET A 56 9.11 3.30 -16.99
C MET A 56 9.05 4.69 -17.62
N GLU A 57 7.89 5.11 -18.15
CA GLU A 57 7.69 6.46 -18.69
C GLU A 57 7.74 7.54 -17.60
N GLN A 58 7.13 7.28 -16.44
CA GLN A 58 7.20 8.19 -15.28
C GLN A 58 8.62 8.26 -14.72
N TYR A 59 9.33 7.13 -14.68
CA TYR A 59 10.74 7.08 -14.32
C TYR A 59 11.59 7.94 -15.27
N LEU A 60 11.48 7.73 -16.59
CA LEU A 60 12.25 8.48 -17.59
C LEU A 60 11.92 9.98 -17.57
N ALA A 61 10.66 10.35 -17.34
CA ALA A 61 10.27 11.74 -17.17
C ALA A 61 10.90 12.35 -15.90
N ALA A 62 10.89 11.62 -14.79
CA ALA A 62 11.52 12.05 -13.55
C ALA A 62 13.04 12.19 -13.68
N THR A 63 13.73 11.25 -14.33
CA THR A 63 15.18 11.37 -14.59
C THR A 63 15.51 12.64 -15.38
N LYS A 64 14.73 12.96 -16.41
CA LYS A 64 14.92 14.21 -17.17
C LYS A 64 14.71 15.46 -16.32
N VAL A 65 13.76 15.40 -15.37
CA VAL A 65 13.54 16.50 -14.41
C VAL A 65 14.72 16.60 -13.45
N LEU A 66 15.29 15.49 -12.96
CA LEU A 66 16.48 15.52 -12.11
C LEU A 66 17.70 16.15 -12.81
N ASP A 67 17.84 15.93 -14.12
CA ASP A 67 18.93 16.52 -14.91
C ASP A 67 18.77 18.03 -15.16
N THR A 68 17.56 18.57 -15.00
CA THR A 68 17.23 19.96 -15.40
C THR A 68 16.74 20.84 -14.25
N ALA A 69 16.15 20.26 -13.21
CA ALA A 69 15.66 20.95 -12.03
C ALA A 69 16.82 21.32 -11.10
N ALA A 70 16.70 22.45 -10.41
CA ALA A 70 17.67 22.83 -9.40
C ALA A 70 17.65 21.84 -8.24
N GLU A 71 18.81 21.41 -7.77
CA GLU A 71 18.94 20.52 -6.62
C GLU A 71 18.27 21.14 -5.39
N GLY A 72 17.34 20.41 -4.77
CA GLY A 72 16.51 20.90 -3.65
C GLY A 72 15.27 21.72 -4.04
N SER A 73 14.95 21.84 -5.33
CA SER A 73 13.64 22.36 -5.76
C SER A 73 12.52 21.34 -5.52
N PRO A 74 11.26 21.78 -5.34
CA PRO A 74 10.11 20.88 -5.21
C PRO A 74 9.98 19.88 -6.36
N GLU A 75 10.32 20.29 -7.58
CA GLU A 75 10.32 19.46 -8.78
C GLU A 75 11.41 18.38 -8.73
N TYR A 76 12.60 18.72 -8.22
CA TYR A 76 13.69 17.77 -8.01
C TYR A 76 13.31 16.71 -6.96
N GLU A 77 12.78 17.13 -5.81
CA GLU A 77 12.38 16.20 -4.74
C GLU A 77 11.26 15.25 -5.19
N ALA A 78 10.27 15.77 -5.94
CA ALA A 78 9.20 14.96 -6.49
C ALA A 78 9.73 13.94 -7.51
N ALA A 79 10.62 14.36 -8.41
CA ALA A 79 11.26 13.48 -9.39
C ALA A 79 12.14 12.42 -8.72
N LEU A 80 12.91 12.80 -7.69
CA LEU A 80 13.76 11.88 -6.93
C LEU A 80 12.91 10.78 -6.28
N LYS A 81 11.78 11.14 -5.67
CA LYS A 81 10.86 10.18 -5.06
C LYS A 81 10.30 9.19 -6.08
N ILE A 82 10.01 9.62 -7.31
CA ILE A 82 9.52 8.75 -8.39
C ILE A 82 10.61 7.75 -8.79
N VAL A 83 11.84 8.23 -9.00
CA VAL A 83 13.01 7.40 -9.35
C VAL A 83 13.29 6.37 -8.25
N GLU A 84 13.38 6.80 -6.99
CA GLU A 84 13.61 5.89 -5.87
C GLU A 84 12.49 4.86 -5.70
N THR A 85 11.24 5.24 -5.93
CA THR A 85 10.10 4.31 -5.82
C THR A 85 10.16 3.25 -6.92
N TYR A 86 10.61 3.59 -8.12
CA TYR A 86 10.81 2.65 -9.22
C TYR A 86 12.00 1.71 -8.98
N GLU A 87 13.13 2.23 -8.47
CA GLU A 87 14.34 1.42 -8.21
C GLU A 87 14.20 0.48 -6.99
N LYS A 88 13.30 0.80 -6.06
CA LYS A 88 12.98 -0.05 -4.89
C LYS A 88 11.89 -1.09 -5.16
N ALA A 89 11.17 -0.99 -6.28
CA ALA A 89 10.12 -1.92 -6.70
C ALA A 89 10.73 -3.19 -7.33
#